data_AF-A0AAE4DWA6-F1
#
_entry.id   AF-A0AAE4DWA6-F1
#
_cell.length_a   1.000
_cell.length_b   1.000
_cell.length_c   1.000
_cell.angle_alpha   90.00
_cell.angle_beta   90.00
_cell.angle_gamma   90.00
#
_symmetry.space_group_name_H-M   'P 1'
#
loop_
_entity.id
_entity.type
_entity.pdbx_description
1 polymer ?
#
loop_
_entity_poly.entity_id
_entity_poly.type
_entity_poly.pdbx_seq_one_letter_code
_entity_poly.pdbx_strand_id
1 'polypeptide(L)'
;MNEITIFGYVERALALAQKRYAEVKNLNPHNPLLQMYDSIVQQLLFLRDLIEGKEKDKAKLWKMTFGMYAVKEFENSDELFFERLSDAWFIVDQIRRGLKVRLPHEVDANYRTKQQKLNKKYPDEF
;
A
#
# COMPACT_ATOMS: atom_id res chain seq x y z
N MET A 1 -17.93 10.34 -7.19
CA MET A 1 -16.75 9.94 -6.39
C MET A 1 -17.16 8.71 -5.60
N ASN A 2 -16.63 7.53 -5.94
CA ASN A 2 -16.89 6.32 -5.16
C ASN A 2 -16.43 6.52 -3.71
N GLU A 3 -17.13 5.90 -2.76
CA GLU A 3 -16.69 5.86 -1.37
C GLU A 3 -15.24 5.35 -1.29
N ILE A 4 -14.41 6.09 -0.56
CA ILE A 4 -13.06 5.63 -0.24
C ILE A 4 -13.22 4.69 0.94
N THR A 5 -12.93 3.39 0.74
CA THR A 5 -13.08 2.34 1.77
C THR A 5 -11.72 1.76 2.15
N ILE A 6 -11.66 0.98 3.24
CA ILE A 6 -10.46 0.22 3.63
C ILE A 6 -9.95 -0.61 2.43
N PHE A 7 -10.87 -1.32 1.77
CA PHE A 7 -10.57 -2.11 0.58
C PHE A 7 -10.00 -1.23 -0.54
N GLY A 8 -10.57 -0.06 -0.79
CA GLY A 8 -10.09 0.87 -1.81
C GLY A 8 -8.66 1.36 -1.59
N TYR A 9 -8.23 1.56 -0.34
CA TYR A 9 -6.83 1.91 -0.04
C TYR A 9 -5.87 0.75 -0.34
N VAL A 10 -6.24 -0.45 0.11
CA VAL A 10 -5.41 -1.64 -0.08
C VAL A 10 -5.31 -2.02 -1.55
N GLU A 11 -6.41 -1.93 -2.32
CA GLU A 11 -6.40 -2.19 -3.76
C GLU A 11 -5.51 -1.21 -4.52
N ARG A 12 -5.55 0.09 -4.19
CA ARG A 12 -4.67 1.07 -4.85
C ARG A 12 -3.19 0.80 -4.58
N ALA A 13 -2.86 0.43 -3.34
CA ALA A 13 -1.50 0.03 -2.98
C ALA A 13 -1.09 -1.25 -3.71
N LEU A 14 -1.97 -2.25 -3.77
CA LEU A 14 -1.72 -3.53 -4.43
C LEU A 14 -1.52 -3.35 -5.94
N ALA A 15 -2.40 -2.60 -6.61
CA ALA A 15 -2.29 -2.34 -8.04
C ALA A 15 -0.96 -1.67 -8.39
N LEU A 16 -0.55 -0.66 -7.61
CA LEU A 16 0.72 0.02 -7.83
C LEU A 16 1.93 -0.88 -7.50
N ALA A 17 1.85 -1.69 -6.44
CA ALA A 17 2.89 -2.66 -6.12
C ALA A 17 3.10 -3.70 -7.23
N GLN A 18 2.00 -4.21 -7.81
CA GLN A 18 2.05 -5.13 -8.95
C GLN A 18 2.65 -4.46 -10.20
N LYS A 19 2.26 -3.21 -10.47
CA LYS A 19 2.84 -2.41 -11.56
C LYS A 19 4.35 -2.24 -11.39
N ARG A 20 4.82 -1.78 -10.22
CA ARG A 20 6.25 -1.59 -9.92
C ARG A 20 7.03 -2.91 -9.97
N TYR A 21 6.48 -3.99 -9.44
CA TYR A 21 7.08 -5.32 -9.56
C TYR A 21 7.28 -5.72 -11.03
N ALA A 22 6.26 -5.54 -11.87
CA ALA A 22 6.34 -5.86 -13.29
C ALA A 22 7.36 -4.97 -14.02
N GLU A 23 7.40 -3.67 -13.74
CA GLU A 23 8.37 -2.73 -14.32
C GLU A 23 9.81 -3.13 -14.00
N VAL A 24 10.11 -3.39 -12.73
CA VAL A 24 11.44 -3.81 -12.27
C VAL A 24 11.83 -5.16 -12.91
N LYS A 25 10.88 -6.11 -12.97
CA LYS A 25 11.11 -7.44 -13.53
C LYS A 25 11.38 -7.39 -15.03
N ASN A 26 10.64 -6.57 -15.76
CA ASN A 26 10.80 -6.41 -17.20
C ASN A 26 12.11 -5.69 -17.55
N LEU A 27 12.52 -4.72 -16.73
CA LEU A 27 13.77 -4.00 -16.92
C LEU A 27 14.99 -4.88 -16.61
N ASN A 28 14.96 -5.63 -15.51
CA ASN A 28 16.02 -6.56 -15.12
C ASN A 28 15.45 -7.73 -14.28
N PRO A 29 15.27 -8.92 -14.89
CA PRO A 29 14.77 -10.12 -14.20
C PRO A 29 15.66 -10.62 -13.05
N HIS A 30 16.92 -10.17 -12.98
CA HIS A 30 17.88 -10.52 -11.93
C HIS A 30 18.12 -9.37 -10.96
N ASN A 31 17.27 -8.34 -10.95
CA ASN A 31 17.40 -7.23 -10.02
C ASN A 31 17.26 -7.73 -8.57
N PRO A 32 18.24 -7.47 -7.68
CA PRO A 32 18.22 -7.96 -6.30
C PRO A 32 17.02 -7.42 -5.50
N LEU A 33 16.41 -6.31 -5.92
CA LEU A 33 15.23 -5.73 -5.28
C LEU A 33 13.93 -6.46 -5.64
N LEU A 34 13.92 -7.36 -6.62
CA LEU A 34 12.70 -8.06 -7.03
C LEU A 34 12.02 -8.82 -5.89
N GLN A 35 12.82 -9.44 -5.01
CA GLN A 35 12.28 -10.15 -3.84
C GLN A 35 11.56 -9.19 -2.89
N MET A 36 12.01 -7.95 -2.76
CA MET A 36 11.34 -6.94 -1.95
C MET A 36 10.00 -6.54 -2.57
N TYR A 37 9.98 -6.23 -3.87
CA TYR A 37 8.74 -5.89 -4.56
C TYR A 37 7.72 -7.03 -4.52
N ASP A 38 8.15 -8.28 -4.75
CA ASP A 38 7.28 -9.45 -4.60
C ASP A 38 6.77 -9.58 -3.15
N SER A 39 7.64 -9.41 -2.15
CA SER A 39 7.24 -9.43 -0.74
C SER A 39 6.15 -8.38 -0.42
N ILE A 40 6.26 -7.17 -0.97
CA ILE A 40 5.23 -6.13 -0.81
C ILE A 40 3.91 -6.60 -1.43
N VAL A 41 3.94 -7.14 -2.65
CA VAL A 41 2.74 -7.67 -3.33
C VAL A 41 2.08 -8.78 -2.51
N GLN A 42 2.85 -9.78 -2.05
CA GLN A 42 2.30 -10.90 -1.26
C GLN A 42 1.68 -10.42 0.06
N GLN A 43 2.31 -9.44 0.72
CA GLN A 43 1.77 -8.87 1.94
C GLN A 43 0.46 -8.10 1.70
N LEU A 44 0.37 -7.32 0.61
CA LEU A 44 -0.86 -6.60 0.26
C LEU A 44 -1.99 -7.55 -0.18
N LEU A 45 -1.68 -8.64 -0.88
CA LEU A 45 -2.65 -9.71 -1.18
C LEU A 45 -3.22 -10.33 0.09
N PHE A 46 -2.36 -10.67 1.05
CA PHE A 46 -2.79 -11.17 2.35
C PHE A 46 -3.69 -10.16 3.09
N LEU A 47 -3.33 -8.87 3.08
CA LEU A 47 -4.12 -7.82 3.72
C LEU A 47 -5.50 -7.68 3.05
N ARG A 48 -5.56 -7.73 1.72
CA ARG A 48 -6.81 -7.72 0.96
C ARG A 48 -7.70 -8.90 1.36
N ASP A 49 -7.15 -10.11 1.33
CA ASP A 49 -7.90 -11.32 1.66
C ASP A 49 -8.40 -11.33 3.11
N LEU A 50 -7.64 -10.72 4.04
CA LEU A 50 -8.06 -10.52 5.43
C LEU A 50 -9.25 -9.54 5.53
N ILE A 51 -9.22 -8.44 4.77
CA ILE A 51 -10.31 -7.43 4.76
C ILE A 51 -11.58 -7.99 4.13
N GLU A 52 -11.44 -8.81 3.09
CA GLU A 52 -12.56 -9.51 2.45
C GLU A 52 -13.10 -10.68 3.31
N GLY A 53 -12.43 -11.04 4.41
CA GLY A 53 -12.81 -12.14 5.29
C GLY A 53 -12.50 -13.54 4.73
N LYS A 54 -11.74 -13.62 3.63
CA LYS A 54 -11.23 -14.89 3.05
C LYS A 54 -10.13 -15.49 3.91
N GLU A 55 -9.30 -14.63 4.49
CA GLU A 55 -8.29 -14.96 5.49
C GLU A 55 -8.77 -14.53 6.88
N LYS A 56 -8.50 -15.35 7.90
CA LYS A 56 -8.93 -15.13 9.29
C LYS A 56 -7.76 -15.07 10.26
N ASP A 57 -6.61 -15.61 9.87
CA ASP A 57 -5.41 -15.61 10.68
C ASP A 57 -4.72 -14.23 10.64
N LYS A 58 -5.00 -13.44 11.69
CA LYS A 58 -4.39 -12.13 11.90
C LYS A 58 -2.94 -12.22 12.38
N ALA A 59 -2.42 -13.38 12.77
CA ALA A 59 -1.06 -13.49 13.31
C ALA A 59 -0.01 -13.05 12.28
N LYS A 60 -0.25 -13.33 10.99
CA LYS A 60 0.64 -12.89 9.90
C LYS A 60 0.74 -11.37 9.78
N LEU A 61 -0.25 -10.60 10.28
CA LEU A 61 -0.15 -9.14 10.32
C LEU A 61 1.14 -8.74 11.03
N TRP A 62 1.49 -9.32 12.17
CA TRP A 62 2.70 -8.97 12.94
C TRP A 62 4.03 -9.21 12.21
N LYS A 63 4.01 -10.02 11.15
CA LYS A 63 5.19 -10.34 10.34
C LYS A 63 5.35 -9.45 9.11
N MET A 64 4.35 -8.62 8.81
CA MET A 64 4.40 -7.71 7.67
C MET A 64 5.42 -6.59 7.89
N THR A 65 6.14 -6.25 6.83
CA THR A 65 7.26 -5.31 6.83
C THR A 65 7.16 -4.26 5.72
N PHE A 66 6.14 -4.29 4.87
CA PHE A 66 6.07 -3.38 3.72
C PHE A 66 6.05 -1.90 4.10
N GLY A 67 5.56 -1.53 5.29
CA GLY A 67 5.67 -0.16 5.80
C GLY A 67 7.11 0.29 6.06
N MET A 68 8.00 -0.63 6.46
CA MET A 68 9.44 -0.33 6.57
C MET A 68 10.06 -0.13 5.19
N TYR A 69 9.70 -0.95 4.20
CA TYR A 69 10.17 -0.78 2.83
C TYR A 69 9.70 0.55 2.24
N ALA A 70 8.45 0.95 2.51
CA ALA A 70 7.91 2.24 2.09
C ALA A 70 8.84 3.41 2.46
N VAL A 71 9.18 3.52 3.74
CA VAL A 71 10.03 4.60 4.24
C VAL A 71 11.46 4.49 3.69
N LYS A 72 12.07 3.31 3.78
CA LYS A 72 13.51 3.15 3.45
C LYS A 72 13.80 3.31 1.96
N GLU A 73 12.88 2.88 1.10
CA GLU A 73 13.15 2.73 -0.32
C GLU A 73 12.42 3.76 -1.18
N PHE A 74 11.22 4.19 -0.77
CA PHE A 74 10.31 4.94 -1.65
C PHE A 74 10.04 6.38 -1.23
N GLU A 75 10.25 6.76 0.04
CA GLU A 75 9.98 8.11 0.55
C GLU A 75 10.57 9.23 -0.34
N ASN A 76 11.78 9.00 -0.87
CA ASN A 76 12.49 9.97 -1.71
C ASN A 76 12.65 9.54 -3.18
N SER A 77 12.15 8.37 -3.57
CA SER A 77 12.35 7.82 -4.93
C SER A 77 11.06 7.62 -5.71
N ASP A 78 9.95 7.29 -5.05
CA ASP A 78 8.64 7.10 -5.66
C ASP A 78 7.54 7.59 -4.70
N GLU A 79 7.27 8.90 -4.78
CA GLU A 79 6.33 9.59 -3.90
C GLU A 79 4.93 8.97 -3.94
N LEU A 80 4.41 8.62 -5.13
CA LEU A 80 3.07 8.02 -5.23
C LEU A 80 3.05 6.64 -4.55
N PHE A 81 4.06 5.80 -4.81
CA PHE A 81 4.10 4.46 -4.23
C PHE A 81 4.28 4.50 -2.72
N PHE A 82 5.15 5.39 -2.22
CA PHE A 82 5.30 5.67 -0.80
C PHE A 82 3.96 6.03 -0.14
N GLU A 83 3.19 6.93 -0.74
CA GLU A 83 1.90 7.37 -0.20
C GLU A 83 0.87 6.23 -0.17
N ARG A 84 0.76 5.45 -1.26
CA ARG A 84 -0.16 4.30 -1.30
C ARG A 84 0.21 3.23 -0.27
N LEU A 85 1.49 2.92 -0.11
CA LEU A 85 1.95 1.97 0.91
C LEU A 85 1.72 2.51 2.33
N SER A 86 1.93 3.80 2.56
CA SER A 86 1.71 4.43 3.87
C SER A 86 0.24 4.37 4.29
N ASP A 87 -0.68 4.63 3.36
CA ASP A 87 -2.12 4.49 3.59
C ASP A 87 -2.52 3.06 3.96
N ALA A 88 -2.01 2.06 3.23
CA ALA A 88 -2.27 0.65 3.52
C ALA A 88 -1.63 0.21 4.85
N TRP A 89 -0.44 0.72 5.18
CA TRP A 89 0.25 0.42 6.43
C TRP A 89 -0.50 1.00 7.64
N PHE A 90 -1.09 2.19 7.50
CA PHE A 90 -1.93 2.78 8.54
C PHE A 90 -3.13 1.88 8.90
N ILE A 91 -3.71 1.20 7.91
CA ILE A 91 -4.77 0.20 8.13
C ILE A 91 -4.20 -1.02 8.89
N VAL A 92 -3.04 -1.54 8.49
CA VAL A 92 -2.36 -2.65 9.17
C VAL A 92 -2.11 -2.33 10.65
N ASP A 93 -1.57 -1.15 10.97
CA ASP A 93 -1.29 -0.73 12.34
C ASP A 93 -2.55 -0.74 13.21
N GLN A 94 -3.66 -0.20 12.68
CA GLN A 94 -4.92 -0.16 13.42
C GLN A 94 -5.49 -1.56 13.65
N ILE A 95 -5.46 -2.45 12.64
CA ILE A 95 -5.96 -3.83 12.80
C ILE A 95 -5.10 -4.60 13.81
N ARG A 96 -3.76 -4.48 13.74
CA ARG A 96 -2.83 -5.12 14.69
C ARG A 96 -3.12 -4.73 16.13
N ARG A 97 -3.46 -3.46 16.36
CA ARG A 97 -3.73 -2.89 17.68
C ARG A 97 -5.16 -3.14 18.17
N GLY A 98 -5.97 -3.86 17.40
CA GLY A 98 -7.38 -4.13 17.73
C GLY A 98 -8.26 -2.86 17.71
N LEU A 99 -7.83 -1.81 17.00
CA LEU A 99 -8.55 -0.56 16.92
C LEU A 99 -9.67 -0.64 15.88
N LYS A 100 -10.74 0.13 16.10
CA LYS A 100 -11.67 0.44 15.02
C LYS A 100 -10.90 1.21 13.94
N VAL A 101 -10.84 0.66 12.73
CA VAL A 101 -10.11 1.26 11.62
C VAL A 101 -10.74 2.60 11.25
N ARG A 102 -9.98 3.68 11.40
CA ARG A 102 -10.22 4.96 10.76
C ARG A 102 -9.52 5.00 9.41
N LEU A 103 -10.13 5.63 8.44
CA LEU A 103 -9.55 5.78 7.10
C LEU A 103 -8.52 6.91 7.11
N PRO A 104 -7.43 6.82 6.31
CA PRO A 104 -6.43 7.88 6.21
C PRO A 104 -7.01 9.30 6.03
N HIS A 105 -8.03 9.44 5.18
CA HIS A 105 -8.70 10.72 4.94
C HIS A 105 -9.57 11.25 6.09
N GLU A 106 -9.89 10.42 7.08
CA GLU A 106 -10.61 10.82 8.29
C GLU A 106 -9.65 11.37 9.35
N VAL A 107 -8.34 11.11 9.22
CA VAL A 107 -7.32 11.47 10.21
C VAL A 107 -6.40 12.56 9.69
N ASP A 108 -6.04 12.54 8.41
CA ASP A 108 -5.23 13.58 7.77
C ASP A 108 -6.14 14.63 7.10
N ALA A 109 -6.22 15.82 7.71
CA ALA A 109 -6.97 16.96 7.19
C ALA A 109 -6.50 17.41 5.80
N ASN A 110 -5.22 17.18 5.46
CA ASN A 110 -4.63 17.54 4.18
C ASN A 110 -4.73 16.43 3.13
N TYR A 111 -5.30 15.28 3.48
CA TYR A 111 -5.33 14.09 2.62
C TYR A 111 -5.88 14.40 1.24
N ARG A 112 -7.05 15.06 1.15
CA ARG A 112 -7.70 15.36 -0.14
C ARG A 112 -6.82 16.25 -1.03
N THR A 113 -6.18 17.26 -0.44
CA THR A 113 -5.27 18.16 -1.17
C THR A 113 -4.02 17.40 -1.63
N LYS A 114 -3.48 16.51 -0.78
CA LYS A 114 -2.34 15.64 -1.13
C LYS A 114 -2.68 14.73 -2.30
N GLN A 115 -3.82 14.05 -2.24
CA GLN A 115 -4.33 13.19 -3.31
C GLN A 115 -4.57 13.96 -4.62
N GLN A 116 -5.07 15.19 -4.57
CA GLN A 116 -5.21 16.03 -5.76
C GLN A 116 -3.86 16.40 -6.38
N LYS A 117 -2.84 16.69 -5.57
CA LYS A 117 -1.49 16.97 -6.06
C LYS A 117 -0.87 15.73 -6.72
N LEU A 118 -0.99 14.56 -6.07
CA LEU A 118 -0.52 13.30 -6.62
C LEU A 118 -1.21 12.96 -7.94
N ASN A 119 -2.54 13.10 -8.02
CA ASN A 119 -3.29 12.86 -9.26
C ASN A 119 -2.85 13.80 -10.39
N LYS A 120 -2.55 15.07 -10.09
CA LYS A 120 -2.02 16.01 -11.08
C LYS A 120 -0.62 15.64 -11.56
N LYS A 121 0.22 15.07 -10.68
CA LYS A 121 1.61 14.70 -10.98
C LYS A 121 1.72 13.34 -11.67
N TYR A 122 0.83 12.41 -11.35
CA TYR A 122 0.82 11.02 -11.82
C TYR A 122 -0.57 10.60 -12.34
N PRO A 123 -1.12 11.29 -13.36
CA PRO A 123 -2.51 11.07 -13.78
C PRO A 123 -2.79 9.66 -14.32
N ASP A 124 -1.80 9.03 -14.94
CA ASP A 124 -1.94 7.68 -15.54
C ASP A 124 -1.79 6.54 -14.52
N GLU A 125 -1.59 6.86 -13.23
CA GLU A 125 -1.31 5.90 -12.17
C GLU A 125 -2.27 6.00 -10.97
N PHE A 126 -3.30 6.86 -11.06
CA PHE A 126 -4.05 7.32 -9.88
C PHE A 126 -5.26 6.48 -9.47
#